data_AF-A0A8T4S323-F1
#
_entry.id   AF-A0A8T4S323-F1
#
_cell.length_a   1.000
_cell.length_b   1.000
_cell.length_c   1.000
_cell.angle_alpha   90.00
_cell.angle_beta   90.00
_cell.angle_gamma   90.00
#
_symmetry.space_group_name_H-M   'P 1'
#
loop_
_entity.id
_entity.type
_entity.pdbx_description
1 polymer ?
#
loop_
_entity_poly.entity_id
_entity_poly.type
_entity_poly.pdbx_seq_one_letter_code
_entity_poly.pdbx_strand_id
1 'polypeptide(L)'
;MTGIPIFKCCACGRCCSNIRGLGSKEEKEFIMEYGHGKLPVIELIDADRLTFPLWNFEARRFREYERKAGIDAGIVPSRGVMDLKSGKFIVIAYQMTADAACPFLLKSGKCGIYDTKRAYVCHLFPLKRSPYLRLEAESKDIFGKCHTLDKFKDLFDFSEKNVLLKQLYGSLGDALLNAVQHDIVIEWSNKAVMEMMRIGLIRPAMNYPVDFLMKRIENSIHIDLSDFIVESGFKTREEMDRITERFENLDGARERLSKDSIIN
;
A
#
# COMPACT_ATOMS: atom_id res chain seq x y z
N MET A 1 3.50 21.00 24.04
CA MET A 1 4.22 19.77 23.63
C MET A 1 3.62 18.64 24.43
N THR A 2 2.93 17.73 23.75
CA THR A 2 2.24 16.59 24.37
C THR A 2 3.28 15.63 24.92
N GLY A 3 3.07 15.12 26.15
CA GLY A 3 3.98 14.19 26.83
C GLY A 3 4.03 12.79 26.22
N ILE A 4 3.87 12.66 24.90
CA ILE A 4 3.85 11.39 24.18
C ILE A 4 5.30 10.99 23.87
N PRO A 5 5.72 9.77 24.24
CA PRO A 5 7.06 9.28 23.93
C PRO A 5 7.38 9.24 22.43
N ILE A 6 8.64 9.46 22.08
CA ILE A 6 9.13 9.25 20.71
C ILE A 6 9.29 7.74 20.48
N PHE A 7 8.64 7.24 19.43
CA PHE A 7 8.73 5.84 19.04
C PHE A 7 10.11 5.51 18.47
N LYS A 8 10.67 4.35 18.88
CA LYS A 8 11.87 3.76 18.27
C LYS A 8 11.61 2.30 17.96
N CYS A 9 11.70 1.95 16.68
CA CYS A 9 11.58 0.55 16.25
C CYS A 9 12.77 -0.26 16.79
N CYS A 10 12.48 -1.37 17.47
CA CYS A 10 13.50 -2.27 18.02
C CYS A 10 13.87 -3.43 17.06
N ALA A 11 13.39 -3.41 15.82
CA ALA A 11 13.63 -4.43 14.80
C ALA A 11 13.34 -5.88 15.26
N CYS A 12 12.39 -6.07 16.18
CA CYS A 12 12.06 -7.38 16.77
C CYS A 12 11.23 -8.32 15.86
N GLY A 13 10.86 -7.88 14.65
CA GLY A 13 10.14 -8.71 13.68
C GLY A 13 8.68 -9.00 14.00
N ARG A 14 8.11 -8.53 15.11
CA ARG A 14 6.70 -8.80 15.48
C ARG A 14 5.67 -8.28 14.47
N CYS A 15 5.93 -7.12 13.88
CA CYS A 15 5.09 -6.60 12.79
C CYS A 15 5.20 -7.45 11.53
N CYS A 16 6.33 -8.14 11.35
CA CYS A 16 6.62 -9.00 10.21
C CYS A 16 6.12 -10.43 10.42
N SER A 17 5.85 -10.88 11.65
CA SER A 17 5.46 -12.27 11.94
C SER A 17 3.96 -12.55 11.75
N ASN A 18 3.16 -11.53 11.47
CA ASN A 18 1.73 -11.67 11.21
C ASN A 18 1.25 -10.55 10.28
N ILE A 19 1.66 -10.63 9.01
CA ILE A 19 1.40 -9.59 8.00
C ILE A 19 0.07 -9.75 7.25
N ARG A 20 -0.64 -10.87 7.46
CA ARG A 20 -1.88 -11.19 6.77
C ARG A 20 -3.13 -10.68 7.48
N GLY A 21 -4.16 -10.37 6.71
CA GLY A 21 -5.51 -10.15 7.20
C GLY A 21 -5.61 -8.96 8.16
N LEU A 22 -4.73 -7.97 8.01
CA LEU A 22 -4.66 -6.77 8.85
C LEU A 22 -5.81 -5.78 8.58
N GLY A 23 -6.65 -6.04 7.58
CA GLY A 23 -7.85 -5.27 7.30
C GLY A 23 -8.93 -5.43 8.38
N SER A 24 -9.74 -4.39 8.55
CA SER A 24 -10.92 -4.42 9.43
C SER A 24 -11.98 -5.39 8.90
N LYS A 25 -13.00 -5.67 9.71
CA LYS A 25 -14.11 -6.54 9.30
C LYS A 25 -14.84 -5.95 8.09
N GLU A 26 -15.10 -4.65 8.13
CA GLU A 26 -15.80 -3.91 7.07
C GLU A 26 -14.98 -3.91 5.78
N GLU A 27 -13.65 -3.74 5.86
CA GLU A 27 -12.76 -3.81 4.69
C GLU A 27 -12.80 -5.21 4.05
N LYS A 28 -12.82 -6.27 4.87
CA LYS A 28 -12.92 -7.64 4.37
C LYS A 28 -14.25 -7.93 3.72
N GLU A 29 -15.36 -7.50 4.36
CA GLU A 29 -16.71 -7.63 3.82
C GLU A 29 -16.85 -6.90 2.48
N PHE A 30 -16.33 -5.68 2.40
CA PHE A 30 -16.30 -4.90 1.15
C PHE A 30 -15.53 -5.63 0.04
N ILE A 31 -14.35 -6.18 0.34
CA ILE A 31 -13.53 -6.89 -0.66
C ILE A 31 -14.23 -8.17 -1.12
N MET A 32 -14.80 -8.95 -0.20
CA MET A 32 -15.56 -10.15 -0.55
C MET A 32 -16.77 -9.81 -1.42
N GLU A 33 -17.45 -8.69 -1.15
CA GLU A 33 -18.67 -8.34 -1.89
C GLU A 33 -18.37 -7.65 -3.23
N TYR A 34 -17.37 -6.78 -3.31
CA TYR A 34 -17.14 -5.87 -4.44
C TYR A 34 -15.79 -6.05 -5.14
N GLY A 35 -14.81 -6.65 -4.46
CA GLY A 35 -13.44 -6.81 -4.94
C GLY A 35 -13.33 -7.72 -6.17
N HIS A 36 -14.29 -8.63 -6.37
CA HIS A 36 -14.27 -9.58 -7.49
C HIS A 36 -15.21 -9.13 -8.60
N GLY A 37 -14.73 -8.21 -9.44
CA GLY A 37 -15.35 -7.88 -10.72
C GLY A 37 -16.54 -6.92 -10.67
N LYS A 38 -17.03 -6.48 -9.51
CA LYS A 38 -18.08 -5.43 -9.45
C LYS A 38 -17.55 -4.01 -9.65
N LEU A 39 -16.26 -3.80 -9.36
CA LEU A 39 -15.57 -2.53 -9.51
C LEU A 39 -14.60 -2.57 -10.69
N PRO A 40 -14.17 -1.39 -11.22
CA PRO A 40 -13.14 -1.33 -12.26
C PRO A 40 -11.84 -2.02 -11.85
N VAL A 41 -11.47 -1.87 -10.58
CA VAL A 41 -10.29 -2.48 -9.98
C VAL A 41 -10.72 -3.78 -9.30
N ILE A 42 -9.98 -4.83 -9.60
CA ILE A 42 -10.21 -6.21 -9.15
C ILE A 42 -9.18 -6.54 -8.08
N GLU A 43 -9.65 -7.10 -6.98
CA GLU A 43 -8.84 -7.78 -5.96
C GLU A 43 -8.63 -9.23 -6.40
N LEU A 44 -7.37 -9.64 -6.53
CA LEU A 44 -6.99 -11.01 -6.89
C LEU A 44 -6.77 -11.92 -5.68
N ILE A 45 -6.75 -11.33 -4.48
CA ILE A 45 -6.35 -12.00 -3.25
C ILE A 45 -7.50 -11.93 -2.28
N ASP A 46 -7.79 -13.08 -1.66
CA ASP A 46 -8.79 -13.19 -0.61
C ASP A 46 -8.47 -12.25 0.56
N ALA A 47 -9.53 -11.68 1.15
CA ALA A 47 -9.38 -10.62 2.14
C ALA A 47 -8.62 -11.04 3.41
N ASP A 48 -8.60 -12.32 3.73
CA ASP A 48 -7.85 -12.92 4.84
C ASP A 48 -6.35 -13.14 4.51
N ARG A 49 -6.02 -13.23 3.23
CA ARG A 49 -4.66 -13.41 2.71
C ARG A 49 -3.98 -12.12 2.28
N LEU A 50 -4.69 -11.00 2.28
CA LEU A 50 -4.13 -9.69 1.97
C LEU A 50 -2.98 -9.35 2.91
N THR A 51 -1.86 -8.97 2.29
CA THR A 51 -0.71 -8.38 2.98
C THR A 51 -0.56 -6.92 2.54
N PHE A 52 0.54 -6.28 2.90
CA PHE A 52 0.83 -4.94 2.42
C PHE A 52 0.99 -4.92 0.90
N PRO A 53 0.33 -3.97 0.20
CA PRO A 53 0.52 -3.81 -1.22
C PRO A 53 1.94 -3.30 -1.50
N LEU A 54 2.54 -3.78 -2.59
CA LEU A 54 3.78 -3.27 -3.15
C LEU A 54 3.45 -2.59 -4.47
N TRP A 55 3.82 -1.33 -4.61
CA TRP A 55 3.67 -0.63 -5.88
C TRP A 55 4.63 -1.20 -6.92
N ASN A 56 4.36 -0.99 -8.21
CA ASN A 56 5.19 -1.53 -9.31
C ASN A 56 6.68 -1.20 -9.16
N PHE A 57 7.03 0.03 -8.77
CA PHE A 57 8.42 0.44 -8.54
C PHE A 57 9.06 -0.28 -7.36
N GLU A 58 8.30 -0.55 -6.29
CA GLU A 58 8.77 -1.33 -5.15
C GLU A 58 8.93 -2.81 -5.50
N ALA A 59 7.94 -3.38 -6.20
CA ALA A 59 7.96 -4.78 -6.61
C ALA A 59 9.19 -5.07 -7.50
N ARG A 60 9.56 -4.17 -8.41
CA ARG A 60 10.78 -4.28 -9.22
C ARG A 60 12.04 -4.31 -8.35
N ARG A 61 12.16 -3.35 -7.42
CA ARG A 61 13.30 -3.27 -6.47
C ARG A 61 13.40 -4.52 -5.59
N PHE A 62 12.26 -5.07 -5.17
CA PHE A 62 12.20 -6.28 -4.36
C PHE A 62 12.60 -7.53 -5.15
N ARG A 63 12.13 -7.68 -6.39
CA ARG A 63 12.55 -8.77 -7.28
C ARG A 63 14.05 -8.78 -7.55
N GLU A 64 14.66 -7.61 -7.71
CA GLU A 64 16.11 -7.51 -7.80
C GLU A 64 16.82 -7.98 -6.53
N TYR A 65 16.23 -7.71 -5.37
CA TYR A 65 16.80 -8.12 -4.10
C TYR A 65 16.62 -9.63 -3.87
N GLU A 66 15.46 -10.20 -4.16
CA GLU A 66 15.20 -11.65 -4.15
C GLU A 66 16.31 -12.41 -4.89
N ARG A 67 16.62 -11.97 -6.12
CA ARG A 67 17.71 -12.53 -6.93
C ARG A 67 19.08 -12.43 -6.28
N LYS A 68 19.38 -11.32 -5.61
CA LYS A 68 20.68 -11.08 -4.95
C LYS A 68 20.83 -11.86 -3.64
N ALA A 69 19.73 -12.01 -2.90
CA ALA A 69 19.72 -12.63 -1.58
C ALA A 69 19.42 -14.14 -1.62
N GLY A 70 18.98 -14.68 -2.77
CA GLY A 70 18.52 -16.06 -2.88
C GLY A 70 17.26 -16.34 -2.06
N ILE A 71 16.40 -15.32 -1.90
CA ILE A 71 15.13 -15.39 -1.19
C ILE A 71 14.02 -15.34 -2.22
N ASP A 72 13.05 -16.25 -2.14
CA ASP A 72 11.79 -16.15 -2.86
C ASP A 72 10.75 -15.52 -1.93
N ALA A 73 10.37 -14.26 -2.19
CA ALA A 73 9.31 -13.58 -1.45
C ALA A 73 7.93 -13.76 -2.13
N GLY A 74 7.88 -14.48 -3.26
CA GLY A 74 6.68 -14.82 -4.00
C GLY A 74 5.82 -13.61 -4.31
N ILE A 75 6.38 -12.63 -5.02
CA ILE A 75 5.73 -11.35 -5.34
C ILE A 75 4.76 -11.53 -6.51
N VAL A 76 3.45 -11.53 -6.19
CA VAL A 76 2.35 -11.76 -7.14
C VAL A 76 1.47 -10.52 -7.28
N PRO A 77 0.79 -10.32 -8.43
CA PRO A 77 -0.25 -9.31 -8.55
C PRO A 77 -1.33 -9.47 -7.45
N SER A 78 -1.73 -8.36 -6.84
CA SER A 78 -2.80 -8.33 -5.83
C SER A 78 -4.02 -7.55 -6.28
N ARG A 79 -3.80 -6.48 -7.04
CA ARG A 79 -4.86 -5.57 -7.51
C ARG A 79 -4.60 -5.18 -8.95
N GLY A 80 -5.63 -5.10 -9.77
CA GLY A 80 -5.47 -4.67 -11.16
C GLY A 80 -6.77 -4.48 -11.92
N VAL A 81 -6.64 -4.14 -13.20
CA VAL A 81 -7.76 -3.92 -14.11
C VAL A 81 -7.65 -4.89 -15.27
N MET A 82 -8.67 -5.73 -15.46
CA MET A 82 -8.79 -6.50 -16.69
C MET A 82 -9.35 -5.59 -17.79
N ASP A 83 -8.50 -5.11 -18.70
CA ASP A 83 -8.92 -4.24 -19.79
C ASP A 83 -9.45 -5.07 -20.98
N LEU A 84 -10.74 -4.91 -21.26
CA LEU A 84 -11.42 -5.57 -22.37
C LEU A 84 -11.11 -4.95 -23.74
N LYS A 85 -10.43 -3.80 -23.79
CA LYS A 85 -10.04 -3.16 -25.04
C LYS A 85 -8.72 -3.74 -25.57
N SER A 86 -7.69 -3.74 -24.74
CA SER A 86 -6.37 -4.31 -25.09
C SER A 86 -6.27 -5.82 -24.84
N GLY A 87 -7.15 -6.38 -24.01
CA GLY A 87 -7.04 -7.78 -23.56
C GLY A 87 -5.92 -8.00 -22.53
N LYS A 88 -5.32 -6.93 -22.00
CA LYS A 88 -4.27 -6.99 -20.99
C LYS A 88 -4.84 -6.90 -19.57
N PHE A 89 -4.14 -7.51 -18.62
CA PHE A 89 -4.36 -7.25 -17.20
C PHE A 89 -3.35 -6.21 -16.72
N ILE A 90 -3.86 -5.04 -16.32
CA ILE A 90 -3.06 -3.91 -15.85
C ILE A 90 -2.88 -4.07 -14.34
N VAL A 91 -1.67 -4.39 -13.90
CA VAL A 91 -1.34 -4.63 -12.50
C VAL A 91 -1.11 -3.29 -11.80
N ILE A 92 -1.94 -2.99 -10.79
CA ILE A 92 -1.85 -1.77 -9.99
C ILE A 92 -0.93 -1.98 -8.79
N ALA A 93 -1.08 -3.11 -8.11
CA ALA A 93 -0.30 -3.44 -6.93
C ALA A 93 0.04 -4.93 -6.90
N TYR A 94 1.18 -5.24 -6.30
CA TYR A 94 1.64 -6.58 -5.98
C TYR A 94 1.50 -6.83 -4.48
N GLN A 95 1.70 -8.07 -4.07
CA GLN A 95 1.90 -8.41 -2.67
C GLN A 95 2.88 -9.57 -2.56
N MET A 96 3.41 -9.81 -1.36
CA MET A 96 4.16 -11.02 -1.08
C MET A 96 3.18 -12.15 -0.72
N THR A 97 3.40 -13.36 -1.23
CA THR A 97 2.56 -14.54 -0.93
C THR A 97 2.81 -15.15 0.44
N ALA A 98 3.66 -14.53 1.26
CA ALA A 98 4.11 -15.08 2.54
C ALA A 98 2.96 -15.54 3.46
N ASP A 99 3.04 -16.78 3.95
CA ASP A 99 1.91 -17.44 4.63
C ASP A 99 1.52 -16.89 5.99
N ALA A 100 2.48 -16.31 6.71
CA ALA A 100 2.25 -15.67 7.99
C ALA A 100 3.34 -14.65 8.33
N ALA A 101 4.59 -14.99 7.99
CA ALA A 101 5.76 -14.17 8.24
C ALA A 101 6.31 -13.54 6.96
N CYS A 102 6.85 -12.34 7.07
CA CYS A 102 7.60 -11.67 6.00
C CYS A 102 8.74 -12.58 5.50
N PRO A 103 8.94 -12.75 4.18
CA PRO A 103 10.02 -13.54 3.61
C PRO A 103 11.43 -13.05 3.98
N PHE A 104 11.53 -11.78 4.39
CA PHE A 104 12.77 -11.16 4.85
C PHE A 104 13.00 -11.29 6.37
N LEU A 105 12.14 -12.00 7.09
CA LEU A 105 12.32 -12.26 8.51
C LEU A 105 13.32 -13.41 8.70
N LEU A 106 14.50 -13.09 9.22
CA LEU A 106 15.53 -14.08 9.53
C LEU A 106 15.09 -14.95 10.71
N LYS A 107 15.68 -16.16 10.83
CA LYS A 107 15.46 -17.05 11.99
C LYS A 107 15.73 -16.40 13.35
N SER A 108 16.57 -15.37 13.38
CA SER A 108 16.85 -14.56 14.58
C SER A 108 15.71 -13.60 14.98
N GLY A 109 14.63 -13.52 14.20
CA GLY A 109 13.54 -12.57 14.37
C GLY A 109 13.86 -11.16 13.88
N LYS A 110 15.04 -10.94 13.28
CA LYS A 110 15.43 -9.65 12.70
C LYS A 110 15.07 -9.59 11.22
N CYS A 111 14.76 -8.39 10.73
CA CYS A 111 14.55 -8.15 9.31
C CYS A 111 15.91 -8.12 8.58
N GLY A 112 16.09 -9.00 7.59
CA GLY A 112 17.33 -9.13 6.81
C GLY A 112 17.62 -7.94 5.88
N ILE A 113 16.64 -7.05 5.67
CA ILE A 113 16.74 -5.86 4.81
C ILE A 113 16.53 -4.55 5.55
N TYR A 114 16.56 -4.58 6.88
CA TYR A 114 16.12 -3.45 7.71
C TYR A 114 16.83 -2.12 7.39
N ASP A 115 18.16 -2.18 7.26
CA ASP A 115 19.01 -1.00 7.03
C ASP A 115 19.33 -0.73 5.55
N THR A 116 18.86 -1.59 4.64
CA THR A 116 19.28 -1.54 3.23
C THR A 116 18.17 -1.17 2.28
N LYS A 117 17.04 -1.89 2.32
CA LYS A 117 16.06 -1.91 1.23
C LYS A 117 14.64 -2.19 1.72
N ARG A 118 14.20 -1.53 2.79
CA ARG A 118 12.82 -1.67 3.24
C ARG A 118 11.84 -1.13 2.19
N ALA A 119 10.73 -1.82 2.00
CA ALA A 119 9.61 -1.31 1.23
C ALA A 119 9.05 -0.09 1.94
N TYR A 120 8.53 0.84 1.19
CA TYR A 120 7.72 1.95 1.65
C TYR A 120 6.66 1.52 2.68
N VAL A 121 5.97 0.40 2.40
CA VAL A 121 5.00 -0.20 3.34
C VAL A 121 5.61 -0.79 4.60
N CYS A 122 6.92 -1.00 4.66
CA CYS A 122 7.61 -1.31 5.91
C CYS A 122 7.97 -0.05 6.71
N HIS A 123 8.03 1.12 6.05
CA HIS A 123 8.32 2.39 6.70
C HIS A 123 7.09 3.03 7.35
N LEU A 124 5.87 2.66 6.95
CA LEU A 124 4.65 3.13 7.64
C LEU A 124 4.49 2.55 9.05
N PHE A 125 5.15 1.43 9.38
CA PHE A 125 5.06 0.87 10.72
C PHE A 125 5.65 1.83 11.77
N PRO A 126 4.98 2.02 12.92
CA PRO A 126 3.96 1.14 13.49
C PRO A 126 2.51 1.44 13.08
N LEU A 127 2.27 2.38 12.17
CA LEU A 127 0.96 2.53 11.54
C LEU A 127 0.72 1.34 10.60
N LYS A 128 -0.55 1.03 10.31
CA LYS A 128 -0.94 0.16 9.18
C LYS A 128 -1.74 0.89 8.12
N ARG A 129 -2.24 2.10 8.46
CA ARG A 129 -2.96 3.04 7.60
C ARG A 129 -2.85 4.43 8.21
N SER A 130 -3.07 5.48 7.42
CA SER A 130 -3.07 6.85 7.94
C SER A 130 -4.49 7.33 8.28
N PRO A 131 -4.67 8.17 9.33
CA PRO A 131 -5.92 8.85 9.59
C PRO A 131 -6.15 10.08 8.70
N TYR A 132 -5.25 10.36 7.73
CA TYR A 132 -5.27 11.57 6.93
C TYR A 132 -6.39 11.61 5.89
N LEU A 133 -6.66 10.52 5.16
CA LEU A 133 -7.78 10.48 4.19
C LEU A 133 -9.11 10.01 4.78
N ARG A 134 -9.12 9.49 6.02
CA ARG A 134 -10.34 9.01 6.68
C ARG A 134 -10.95 10.10 7.56
N LEU A 135 -12.28 10.23 7.49
CA LEU A 135 -13.06 11.19 8.27
C LEU A 135 -13.36 10.66 9.68
N GLU A 136 -13.44 9.33 9.83
CA GLU A 136 -13.72 8.67 11.11
C GLU A 136 -12.40 8.41 11.85
N ALA A 137 -11.94 9.43 12.57
CA ALA A 137 -10.73 9.39 13.39
C ALA A 137 -10.86 8.49 14.64
N GLU A 138 -11.96 7.77 14.84
CA GLU A 138 -12.32 7.22 16.15
C GLU A 138 -11.66 5.88 16.51
N SER A 139 -10.88 5.24 15.62
CA SER A 139 -10.34 3.91 15.90
C SER A 139 -8.82 3.89 16.14
N LYS A 140 -8.42 3.28 17.26
CA LYS A 140 -7.04 2.80 17.51
C LYS A 140 -6.56 1.76 16.48
N ASP A 141 -7.45 1.35 15.58
CA ASP A 141 -7.18 0.43 14.47
C ASP A 141 -6.35 1.07 13.34
N ILE A 142 -5.75 2.24 13.55
CA ILE A 142 -4.70 2.78 12.66
C ILE A 142 -3.33 2.14 12.93
N PHE A 143 -3.13 1.50 14.08
CA PHE A 143 -1.87 0.91 14.48
C PHE A 143 -1.78 -0.58 14.11
N GLY A 144 -0.59 -1.00 13.67
CA GLY A 144 -0.23 -2.41 13.55
C GLY A 144 0.18 -3.03 14.89
N LYS A 145 0.50 -4.32 14.88
CA LYS A 145 1.00 -5.03 16.07
C LYS A 145 2.43 -4.58 16.40
N CYS A 146 2.59 -3.79 17.46
CA CYS A 146 3.90 -3.30 17.89
C CYS A 146 3.97 -3.12 19.42
N HIS A 147 4.73 -4.01 20.08
CA HIS A 147 4.85 -4.00 21.55
C HIS A 147 5.44 -2.70 22.12
N THR A 148 6.34 -2.04 21.38
CA THR A 148 6.90 -0.75 21.83
C THR A 148 5.83 0.33 21.83
N LEU A 149 5.01 0.39 20.76
CA LEU A 149 3.94 1.37 20.65
C LEU A 149 2.79 1.07 21.63
N ASP A 150 2.49 -0.20 21.87
CA ASP A 150 1.43 -0.64 22.79
C ASP A 150 1.56 -0.06 24.20
N LYS A 151 2.77 0.33 24.61
CA LYS A 151 3.03 0.95 25.92
C LYS A 151 2.47 2.36 26.06
N PHE A 152 2.21 3.06 24.96
CA PHE A 152 1.83 4.47 24.99
C PHE A 152 0.83 4.88 23.89
N LYS A 153 0.32 3.95 23.08
CA LYS A 153 -0.68 4.26 22.04
C LYS A 153 -1.99 4.87 22.57
N ASP A 154 -2.27 4.67 23.85
CA ASP A 154 -3.45 5.20 24.51
C ASP A 154 -3.29 6.67 24.93
N LEU A 155 -2.09 7.24 24.76
CA LEU A 155 -1.82 8.67 25.01
C LEU A 155 -2.15 9.56 23.80
N PHE A 156 -2.44 8.98 22.63
CA PHE A 156 -2.87 9.74 21.47
C PHE A 156 -4.32 10.20 21.64
N ASP A 157 -4.59 11.44 21.26
CA ASP A 157 -5.90 12.05 21.25
C ASP A 157 -6.57 11.81 19.90
N PHE A 158 -7.63 11.01 19.89
CA PHE A 158 -8.41 10.66 18.71
C PHE A 158 -9.63 11.56 18.49
N SER A 159 -9.84 12.57 19.34
CA SER A 159 -11.03 13.44 19.28
C SER A 159 -10.92 14.51 18.18
N GLU A 160 -9.70 14.96 17.85
CA GLU A 160 -9.47 16.00 16.85
C GLU A 160 -8.34 15.57 15.91
N LYS A 161 -8.65 15.54 14.61
CA LYS A 161 -7.79 14.96 13.58
C LYS A 161 -6.44 15.67 13.46
N ASN A 162 -6.41 17.00 13.51
CA ASN A 162 -5.16 17.75 13.35
C ASN A 162 -4.27 17.61 14.59
N VAL A 163 -4.85 17.60 15.80
CA VAL A 163 -4.14 17.24 17.03
C VAL A 163 -3.57 15.83 16.93
N LEU A 164 -4.36 14.83 16.51
CA LEU A 164 -3.89 13.46 16.31
C LEU A 164 -2.71 13.41 15.34
N LEU A 165 -2.83 14.05 14.17
CA LEU A 165 -1.78 14.07 13.15
C LEU A 165 -0.49 14.73 13.67
N LYS A 166 -0.60 15.84 14.41
CA LYS A 166 0.57 16.49 15.05
C LYS A 166 1.23 15.60 16.08
N GLN A 167 0.44 14.91 16.90
CA GLN A 167 0.95 13.96 17.90
C GLN A 167 1.62 12.75 17.22
N LEU A 168 0.99 12.17 16.19
CA LEU A 168 1.55 11.07 15.41
C LEU A 168 2.84 11.49 14.72
N TYR A 169 2.92 12.68 14.14
CA TYR A 169 4.14 13.18 13.55
C TYR A 169 5.24 13.37 14.61
N GLY A 170 4.91 14.01 15.74
CA GLY A 170 5.87 14.23 16.82
C GLY A 170 6.40 12.94 17.46
N SER A 171 5.59 11.89 17.52
CA SER A 171 5.98 10.60 18.11
C SER A 171 6.59 9.61 17.11
N LEU A 172 6.02 9.52 15.90
CA LEU A 172 6.33 8.49 14.91
C LEU A 172 7.14 9.01 13.70
N GLY A 173 7.25 10.33 13.53
CA GLY A 173 8.03 10.97 12.47
C GLY A 173 7.67 10.49 11.07
N ASP A 174 8.68 10.03 10.32
CA ASP A 174 8.53 9.56 8.95
C ASP A 174 7.53 8.41 8.78
N ALA A 175 7.22 7.65 9.82
CA ALA A 175 6.18 6.62 9.71
C ALA A 175 4.82 7.23 9.35
N LEU A 176 4.50 8.43 9.85
CA LEU A 176 3.29 9.14 9.44
C LEU A 176 3.38 9.58 7.97
N LEU A 177 4.51 10.13 7.54
CA LEU A 177 4.70 10.52 6.13
C LEU A 177 4.55 9.31 5.19
N ASN A 178 5.09 8.16 5.58
CA ASN A 178 4.95 6.89 4.86
C ASN A 178 3.53 6.29 4.98
N ALA A 179 2.70 6.72 5.93
CA ALA A 179 1.30 6.32 5.94
C ALA A 179 0.47 7.24 5.03
N VAL A 180 0.71 8.56 5.08
CA VAL A 180 -0.01 9.55 4.25
C VAL A 180 0.31 9.38 2.78
N GLN A 181 1.59 9.18 2.43
CA GLN A 181 1.97 9.00 1.04
C GLN A 181 1.38 7.67 0.48
N HIS A 182 1.06 6.69 1.33
CA HIS A 182 0.47 5.41 0.93
C HIS A 182 -0.95 5.65 0.45
N ASP A 183 -1.69 6.40 1.24
CA ASP A 183 -3.04 6.86 0.92
C ASP A 183 -3.04 7.67 -0.38
N ILE A 184 -2.03 8.54 -0.59
CA ILE A 184 -1.88 9.34 -1.82
C ILE A 184 -1.63 8.45 -3.04
N VAL A 185 -0.79 7.41 -2.94
CA VAL A 185 -0.54 6.51 -4.08
C VAL A 185 -1.80 5.71 -4.42
N ILE A 186 -2.55 5.22 -3.42
CA ILE A 186 -3.86 4.58 -3.64
C ILE A 186 -4.83 5.53 -4.35
N GLU A 187 -4.95 6.76 -3.85
CA GLU A 187 -5.83 7.77 -4.42
C GLU A 187 -5.45 8.08 -5.86
N TRP A 188 -4.15 8.25 -6.12
CA TRP A 188 -3.62 8.53 -7.46
C TRP A 188 -3.86 7.37 -8.42
N SER A 189 -3.60 6.12 -8.03
CA SER A 189 -3.80 4.96 -8.91
C SER A 189 -5.27 4.81 -9.29
N ASN A 190 -6.17 5.01 -8.33
CA ASN A 190 -7.61 4.94 -8.58
C ASN A 190 -8.07 6.08 -9.50
N LYS A 191 -7.58 7.31 -9.28
CA LYS A 191 -7.88 8.46 -10.16
C LYS A 191 -7.34 8.24 -11.57
N ALA A 192 -6.15 7.68 -11.72
CA ALA A 192 -5.58 7.36 -13.02
C ALA A 192 -6.44 6.35 -13.78
N VAL A 193 -6.89 5.28 -13.12
CA VAL A 193 -7.82 4.30 -13.72
C VAL A 193 -9.12 4.97 -14.16
N MET A 194 -9.75 5.72 -13.26
CA MET A 194 -11.03 6.41 -13.57
C MET A 194 -10.88 7.40 -14.73
N GLU A 195 -9.78 8.13 -14.79
CA GLU A 195 -9.52 9.08 -15.87
C GLU A 195 -9.29 8.35 -17.20
N MET A 196 -8.45 7.29 -17.21
CA MET A 196 -8.23 6.46 -18.40
C MET A 196 -9.53 5.81 -18.90
N MET A 197 -10.46 5.45 -18.01
CA MET A 197 -11.80 5.00 -18.38
C MET A 197 -12.60 6.14 -19.03
N ARG A 198 -12.61 7.32 -18.40
CA ARG A 198 -13.38 8.49 -18.85
C ARG A 198 -13.01 8.92 -20.27
N ILE A 199 -11.71 8.88 -20.61
CA ILE A 199 -11.21 9.22 -21.94
C ILE A 199 -11.15 8.02 -22.90
N GLY A 200 -11.64 6.84 -22.48
CA GLY A 200 -11.76 5.66 -23.33
C GLY A 200 -10.44 4.93 -23.65
N LEU A 201 -9.38 5.16 -22.87
CA LEU A 201 -8.12 4.40 -23.00
C LEU A 201 -8.27 2.96 -22.51
N ILE A 202 -9.07 2.71 -21.47
CA ILE A 202 -9.37 1.37 -20.94
C ILE A 202 -10.87 1.11 -20.85
N ARG A 203 -11.25 -0.16 -20.93
CA ARG A 203 -12.61 -0.67 -20.71
C ARG A 203 -12.55 -1.83 -19.71
N PRO A 204 -12.67 -1.56 -18.39
CA PRO A 204 -12.60 -2.59 -17.35
C PRO A 204 -13.69 -3.66 -17.47
N ALA A 205 -13.34 -4.90 -17.12
CA ALA A 205 -14.27 -6.02 -17.02
C ALA A 205 -15.15 -5.93 -15.76
N MET A 206 -16.16 -5.07 -15.78
CA MET A 206 -17.12 -4.91 -14.67
C MET A 206 -18.32 -5.86 -14.81
N ASN A 207 -18.80 -6.36 -13.68
CA ASN A 207 -19.89 -7.32 -13.50
C ASN A 207 -19.69 -8.66 -14.23
N TYR A 208 -18.43 -9.11 -14.34
CA TYR A 208 -18.08 -10.42 -14.91
C TYR A 208 -18.22 -11.54 -13.88
N PRO A 209 -18.65 -12.74 -14.26
CA PRO A 209 -18.58 -13.91 -13.39
C PRO A 209 -17.13 -14.16 -12.93
N VAL A 210 -16.93 -14.36 -11.63
CA VAL A 210 -15.60 -14.41 -11.00
C VAL A 210 -14.71 -15.47 -11.66
N ASP A 211 -15.19 -16.71 -11.82
CA ASP A 211 -14.40 -17.80 -12.40
C ASP A 211 -13.93 -17.49 -13.83
N PHE A 212 -14.81 -16.86 -14.62
CA PHE A 212 -14.48 -16.47 -15.98
C PHE A 212 -13.50 -15.29 -16.01
N LEU A 213 -13.67 -14.32 -15.10
CA LEU A 213 -12.76 -13.19 -14.94
C LEU A 213 -11.35 -13.67 -14.54
N MET A 214 -11.24 -14.56 -13.57
CA MET A 214 -9.97 -15.13 -13.12
C MET A 214 -9.26 -15.88 -14.26
N LYS A 215 -9.97 -16.75 -14.98
CA LYS A 215 -9.42 -17.44 -16.16
C LYS A 215 -8.95 -16.46 -17.22
N ARG A 216 -9.66 -15.36 -17.45
CA ARG A 216 -9.26 -14.34 -18.42
C ARG A 216 -7.97 -13.63 -17.98
N ILE A 217 -7.85 -13.30 -16.69
CA ILE A 217 -6.67 -12.67 -16.12
C ILE A 217 -5.45 -13.60 -16.22
N GLU A 218 -5.61 -14.88 -15.87
CA GLU A 218 -4.56 -15.91 -15.99
C GLU A 218 -4.02 -16.05 -17.40
N ASN A 219 -4.89 -15.95 -18.42
CA ASN A 219 -4.52 -16.11 -19.83
C ASN A 219 -4.16 -14.78 -20.52
N SER A 220 -4.15 -13.66 -19.79
CA SER A 220 -3.84 -12.34 -20.35
C SER A 220 -2.36 -11.99 -20.25
N ILE A 221 -1.93 -11.04 -21.08
CA ILE A 221 -0.64 -10.37 -20.88
C ILE A 221 -0.76 -9.43 -19.68
N HIS A 222 0.15 -9.57 -18.71
CA HIS A 222 0.21 -8.69 -17.54
C HIS A 222 1.15 -7.52 -17.81
N ILE A 223 0.72 -6.32 -17.45
CA ILE A 223 1.50 -5.10 -17.61
C ILE A 223 1.37 -4.22 -16.36
N ASP A 224 2.49 -3.67 -15.87
CA ASP A 224 2.48 -2.75 -14.74
C ASP A 224 1.71 -1.47 -15.10
N LEU A 225 0.96 -0.90 -14.15
CA LEU A 225 0.19 0.34 -14.36
C LEU A 225 1.06 1.46 -14.97
N SER A 226 2.29 1.66 -14.48
CA SER A 226 3.20 2.68 -15.00
C SER A 226 3.54 2.46 -16.47
N ASP A 227 3.75 1.21 -16.88
CA ASP A 227 4.13 0.90 -18.24
C ASP A 227 2.93 0.99 -19.17
N PHE A 228 1.75 0.58 -18.71
CA PHE A 228 0.52 0.78 -19.46
C PHE A 228 0.21 2.26 -19.67
N ILE A 229 0.39 3.10 -18.65
CA ILE A 229 0.20 4.55 -18.77
C ILE A 229 1.10 5.16 -19.86
N VAL A 230 2.36 4.69 -19.94
CA VAL A 230 3.29 5.14 -20.99
C VAL A 230 2.92 4.57 -22.35
N GLU A 231 2.64 3.26 -22.42
CA GLU A 231 2.28 2.56 -23.67
C GLU A 231 1.00 3.12 -24.30
N SER A 232 0.00 3.47 -23.48
CA SER A 232 -1.28 4.03 -23.92
C SER A 232 -1.20 5.51 -24.33
N GLY A 233 -0.07 6.18 -24.10
CA GLY A 233 0.09 7.61 -24.32
C GLY A 233 -0.63 8.49 -23.30
N PHE A 234 -1.07 7.94 -22.16
CA PHE A 234 -1.71 8.72 -21.10
C PHE A 234 -0.74 9.70 -20.43
N LYS A 235 0.53 9.29 -20.29
CA LYS A 235 1.66 10.13 -19.86
C LYS A 235 2.93 9.71 -20.58
N THR A 236 3.88 10.61 -20.72
CA THR A 236 5.23 10.25 -21.20
C THR A 236 6.00 9.47 -20.12
N ARG A 237 7.09 8.79 -20.53
CA ARG A 237 8.00 8.12 -19.60
C ARG A 237 8.56 9.10 -18.58
N GLU A 238 8.99 10.28 -19.02
CA GLU A 238 9.52 11.34 -18.16
C GLU A 238 8.51 11.82 -17.11
N GLU A 239 7.24 11.97 -17.49
CA GLU A 239 6.18 12.32 -16.55
C GLU A 239 5.95 11.22 -15.51
N MET A 240 5.98 9.96 -15.92
CA MET A 240 5.81 8.82 -15.01
C MET A 240 7.00 8.64 -14.06
N ASP A 241 8.22 8.88 -14.54
CA ASP A 241 9.42 8.81 -13.72
C ASP A 241 9.40 9.92 -12.66
N ARG A 242 9.00 11.15 -13.01
CA ARG A 242 8.78 12.24 -12.05
C ARG A 242 7.72 11.91 -10.99
N ILE A 243 6.61 11.28 -11.38
CA ILE A 243 5.57 10.86 -10.42
C ILE A 243 6.14 9.83 -9.45
N THR A 244 6.90 8.85 -9.97
CA THR A 244 7.51 7.80 -9.15
C THR A 244 8.53 8.39 -8.18
N GLU A 245 9.40 9.28 -8.65
CA GLU A 245 10.37 9.99 -7.81
C GLU A 245 9.68 10.77 -6.68
N ARG A 246 8.59 11.48 -6.97
CA ARG A 246 7.79 12.19 -5.96
C ARG A 246 7.19 11.25 -4.92
N PHE A 247 6.78 10.04 -5.31
CA PHE A 247 6.28 9.03 -4.39
C PHE A 247 7.40 8.50 -3.49
N GLU A 248 8.59 8.25 -4.04
CA GLU A 248 9.74 7.78 -3.27
C GLU A 248 10.28 8.85 -2.31
N ASN A 249 10.22 10.12 -2.68
CA ASN A 249 10.68 11.25 -1.85
C ASN A 249 9.68 11.73 -0.80
N LEU A 250 8.47 11.15 -0.78
CA LEU A 250 7.37 11.53 0.12
C LEU A 250 6.83 12.95 -0.10
N ASP A 251 7.05 13.52 -1.29
CA ASP A 251 6.74 14.92 -1.58
C ASP A 251 5.25 15.21 -1.39
N GLY A 252 4.38 14.31 -1.83
CA GLY A 252 2.95 14.46 -1.68
C GLY A 252 2.50 14.49 -0.22
N ALA A 253 3.08 13.65 0.63
CA ALA A 253 2.78 13.68 2.06
C ALA A 253 3.28 14.97 2.73
N ARG A 254 4.48 15.43 2.38
CA ARG A 254 5.04 16.68 2.92
C ARG A 254 4.18 17.87 2.53
N GLU A 255 3.88 18.02 1.25
CA GLU A 255 3.03 19.11 0.74
C GLU A 255 1.67 19.16 1.45
N ARG A 256 0.99 18.00 1.59
CA ARG A 256 -0.32 17.92 2.24
C ARG A 256 -0.26 18.25 3.73
N LEU A 257 0.68 17.66 4.46
CA LEU A 257 0.81 17.91 5.90
C LEU A 257 1.29 19.34 6.22
N SER A 258 2.14 19.94 5.38
CA SER A 258 2.55 21.35 5.52
C SER A 258 1.38 22.29 5.24
N LYS A 259 0.60 22.03 4.19
CA LYS A 259 -0.60 22.82 3.86
C LYS A 259 -1.60 22.83 5.02
N ASP A 260 -1.74 21.70 5.71
CA ASP A 260 -2.64 21.57 6.86
C ASP A 260 -1.98 21.98 8.20
N SER A 261 -0.78 22.59 8.15
CA SER A 261 -0.03 23.06 9.33
C SER A 261 0.22 21.96 10.37
N ILE A 262 0.38 20.71 9.93
CA ILE A 262 0.75 19.56 10.75
C ILE A 262 2.26 19.50 10.93
N ILE A 263 3.00 19.81 9.86
CA ILE A 263 4.47 19.89 9.84
C ILE A 263 4.89 21.29 9.37
N ASN A 264 6.10 21.70 9.74
CA ASN A 264 6.71 22.95 9.28
C ASN A 264 7.32 22.76 7.89
#